data_AF-A0A0W0S5F2-F1
#
_entry.id   AF-A0A0W0S5F2-F1
#
_cell.length_a   1.000
_cell.length_b   1.000
_cell.length_c   1.000
_cell.angle_alpha   90.00
_cell.angle_beta   90.00
_cell.angle_gamma   90.00
#
_symmetry.space_group_name_H-M   'P 1'
#
loop_
_entity.id
_entity.type
_entity.pdbx_description
1 polymer ?
#
loop_
_entity_poly.entity_id
_entity_poly.type
_entity_poly.pdbx_seq_one_letter_code
_entity_poly.pdbx_strand_id
1 'polypeptide(L)'
;MHNIELLAIRDNKTNGMAVCLKPRIPYIITPSLVHEVRKLQNKIAERYYTSPWDGIYYILWYLHYDTAPWKGLDFHFIHEALLSHHERKMEHYIESVFELLFINYVGFGLPLINCSIINRKLSGISKDFFYVNRINFIKRYKELNCPDLNKPSFRKLNFNSEIKKASFPLKIYTRNNFYCFDSIDLNSMKKILGSHRYAPIPQPQQNEIKQIFHQLSQETITKIYQLASEKINLIERFALIQSLKNETR
;
A
#
# COMPACT_ATOMS: atom_id res chain seq x y z
N MET A 1 13.25 -0.46 23.84
CA MET A 1 12.43 0.60 23.19
C MET A 1 11.56 -0.05 22.12
N HIS A 2 10.24 0.13 22.17
CA HIS A 2 9.35 -0.32 21.09
C HIS A 2 9.64 0.48 19.84
N ASN A 3 9.68 -0.24 18.74
CA ASN A 3 10.61 0.05 17.69
C ASN A 3 9.72 0.29 16.45
N ILE A 4 9.12 1.48 16.38
CA ILE A 4 7.92 1.80 15.57
C ILE A 4 8.22 1.85 14.07
N GLU A 5 7.47 1.11 13.24
CA GLU A 5 7.54 1.16 11.76
C GLU A 5 6.43 2.04 11.14
N LEU A 6 5.36 2.31 11.90
CA LEU A 6 4.23 3.14 11.52
C LEU A 6 4.07 4.35 12.45
N LEU A 7 4.19 5.55 11.89
CA LEU A 7 4.03 6.81 12.61
C LEU A 7 2.79 7.56 12.13
N ALA A 8 1.77 7.66 13.00
CA ALA A 8 0.66 8.58 12.79
C ALA A 8 1.08 9.98 13.24
N ILE A 9 1.35 10.89 12.29
CA ILE A 9 1.99 12.18 12.58
C ILE A 9 0.98 13.28 12.88
N ARG A 10 -0.27 13.13 12.41
CA ARG A 10 -1.28 14.17 12.57
C ARG A 10 -2.68 13.56 12.53
N ASP A 11 -3.31 13.40 13.68
CA ASP A 11 -4.76 13.20 13.82
C ASP A 11 -5.36 14.60 13.97
N ASN A 12 -5.83 15.20 12.87
CA ASN A 12 -6.31 16.58 12.90
C ASN A 12 -7.72 16.63 13.50
N LYS A 13 -8.02 17.73 14.21
CA LYS A 13 -9.40 18.15 14.55
C LYS A 13 -10.30 18.37 13.30
N THR A 14 -9.73 18.28 12.11
CA THR A 14 -10.38 18.50 10.80
C THR A 14 -10.18 17.27 9.90
N ASN A 15 -11.10 16.31 10.04
CA ASN A 15 -11.46 15.22 9.13
C ASN A 15 -10.33 14.46 8.41
N GLY A 16 -9.28 14.07 9.13
CA GLY A 16 -8.33 13.10 8.58
C GLY A 16 -7.06 12.90 9.38
N MET A 17 -6.28 11.92 8.93
CA MET A 17 -5.01 11.53 9.51
C MET A 17 -3.92 11.37 8.46
N ALA A 18 -2.71 11.81 8.80
CA ALA A 18 -1.51 11.55 8.01
C ALA A 18 -0.70 10.40 8.63
N VAL A 19 -0.47 9.34 7.86
CA VAL A 19 0.25 8.14 8.28
C VAL A 19 1.55 8.02 7.50
N CYS A 20 2.66 8.14 8.22
CA CYS A 20 3.99 7.97 7.69
C CYS A 20 4.47 6.55 7.97
N LEU A 21 4.79 5.80 6.92
CA LEU A 21 5.51 4.55 7.06
C LEU A 21 7.01 4.86 7.12
N LYS A 22 7.63 4.40 8.21
CA LYS A 22 9.07 4.50 8.47
C LYS A 22 9.62 3.10 8.72
N PRO A 23 9.56 2.19 7.72
CA PRO A 23 10.10 0.85 7.88
C PRO A 23 11.60 0.95 8.21
N ARG A 24 12.04 0.14 9.16
CA ARG A 24 13.41 0.13 9.69
C ARG A 24 14.41 -0.30 8.64
N ILE A 25 14.06 -1.39 7.99
CA ILE A 25 14.75 -1.94 6.85
C ILE A 25 14.03 -1.29 5.67
N PRO A 26 14.70 -0.43 4.88
CA PRO A 26 14.14 -0.12 3.58
C PRO A 26 13.81 -1.44 2.88
N TYR A 27 12.83 -1.46 2.00
CA TYR A 27 12.57 -2.57 1.07
C TYR A 27 11.42 -3.54 1.36
N ILE A 28 10.69 -3.60 2.49
CA ILE A 28 9.68 -4.69 2.66
C ILE A 28 8.46 -4.37 3.52
N ILE A 29 7.32 -4.99 3.22
CA ILE A 29 6.12 -4.99 4.09
C ILE A 29 6.37 -6.05 5.17
N THR A 30 6.96 -5.69 6.32
CA THR A 30 7.25 -6.69 7.37
C THR A 30 5.96 -7.17 8.05
N PRO A 31 5.95 -8.37 8.67
CA PRO A 31 4.83 -8.79 9.52
C PRO A 31 4.49 -7.78 10.62
N SER A 32 5.51 -7.13 11.20
CA SER A 32 5.31 -6.11 12.24
C SER A 32 4.61 -4.86 11.69
N LEU A 33 4.99 -4.39 10.50
CA LEU A 33 4.33 -3.27 9.83
C LEU A 33 2.87 -3.60 9.51
N VAL A 34 2.60 -4.81 9.00
CA VAL A 34 1.23 -5.26 8.74
C VAL A 34 0.41 -5.20 10.03
N HIS A 35 0.96 -5.72 11.13
CA HIS A 35 0.29 -5.69 12.43
C HIS A 35 0.02 -4.25 12.91
N GLU A 36 1.00 -3.34 12.83
CA GLU A 36 0.84 -1.95 13.23
C GLU A 36 -0.21 -1.21 12.36
N VAL A 37 -0.23 -1.45 11.05
CA VAL A 37 -1.25 -0.91 10.14
C VAL A 37 -2.64 -1.45 10.48
N ARG A 38 -2.79 -2.77 10.69
CA ARG A 38 -4.09 -3.37 11.06
C ARG A 38 -4.59 -2.83 12.40
N LYS A 39 -3.70 -2.66 13.39
CA LYS A 39 -4.02 -2.05 14.68
C LYS A 39 -4.53 -0.61 14.52
N LEU A 40 -3.87 0.20 13.68
CA LEU A 40 -4.32 1.55 13.37
C LEU A 40 -5.70 1.55 12.71
N GLN A 41 -5.86 0.72 11.68
CA GLN A 41 -7.10 0.56 10.93
C GLN A 41 -8.28 0.15 11.84
N ASN A 42 -8.08 -0.80 12.74
CA ASN A 42 -9.09 -1.22 13.72
C ASN A 42 -9.43 -0.10 14.69
N LYS A 43 -8.43 0.64 15.20
CA LYS A 43 -8.65 1.80 16.08
C LYS A 43 -9.48 2.89 15.41
N ILE A 44 -9.31 3.12 14.11
CA ILE A 44 -10.13 4.08 13.35
C ILE A 44 -11.58 3.60 13.26
N ALA A 45 -11.79 2.31 12.97
CA ALA A 45 -13.12 1.74 12.92
C ALA A 45 -13.82 1.80 14.29
N GLU A 46 -13.13 1.41 15.37
CA GLU A 46 -13.63 1.51 16.75
C GLU A 46 -14.03 2.95 17.11
N ARG A 47 -13.21 3.93 16.75
CA ARG A 47 -13.53 5.35 16.95
C ARG A 47 -14.82 5.75 16.24
N TYR A 48 -15.01 5.31 14.99
CA TYR A 48 -16.25 5.57 14.25
C TYR A 48 -17.46 4.95 14.92
N TYR A 49 -17.37 3.67 15.31
CA TYR A 49 -18.51 2.98 15.93
C TYR A 49 -18.87 3.54 17.31
N THR A 50 -17.90 4.11 18.03
CA THR A 50 -18.12 4.76 19.32
C THR A 50 -18.67 6.18 19.16
N SER A 51 -18.16 6.93 18.17
CA SER A 51 -18.56 8.31 17.89
C SER A 51 -18.45 8.57 16.39
N PRO A 52 -19.53 8.33 15.61
CA PRO A 52 -19.53 8.58 14.18
C PRO A 52 -19.18 10.03 13.87
N TRP A 53 -18.33 10.25 12.87
CA TRP A 53 -18.00 11.59 12.38
C TRP A 53 -18.88 11.98 11.19
N ASP A 54 -19.07 13.29 11.01
CA ASP A 54 -19.76 13.82 9.84
C ASP A 54 -18.81 13.96 8.64
N GLY A 55 -19.35 13.61 7.47
CA GLY A 55 -18.62 13.70 6.21
C GLY A 55 -17.54 12.64 6.04
N ILE A 56 -16.52 12.96 5.24
CA ILE A 56 -15.50 12.01 4.81
C ILE A 56 -14.24 12.17 5.67
N TYR A 57 -13.73 11.06 6.20
CA TYR A 57 -12.43 11.00 6.87
C TYR A 57 -11.34 10.55 5.90
N TYR A 58 -10.28 11.34 5.77
CA TYR A 58 -9.19 11.02 4.84
C TYR A 58 -7.98 10.44 5.58
N ILE A 59 -7.46 9.29 5.11
CA ILE A 59 -6.17 8.76 5.57
C ILE A 59 -5.12 8.99 4.49
N LEU A 60 -4.11 9.80 4.75
CA LEU A 60 -3.01 10.08 3.83
C LEU A 60 -1.80 9.20 4.16
N TRP A 61 -1.58 8.17 3.36
CA TRP A 61 -0.42 7.27 3.46
C TRP A 61 0.78 7.84 2.69
N TYR A 62 1.95 7.89 3.33
CA TYR A 62 3.20 8.29 2.68
C TYR A 62 4.43 7.63 3.30
N LEU A 63 5.54 7.65 2.57
CA LEU A 63 6.83 7.12 3.03
C LEU A 63 7.71 8.24 3.59
N HIS A 64 8.39 7.96 4.70
CA HIS A 64 9.41 8.85 5.27
C HIS A 64 10.53 9.15 4.26
N TYR A 65 11.04 10.38 4.18
CA TYR A 65 11.99 10.82 3.14
C TYR A 65 13.28 9.99 3.07
N ASP A 66 13.83 9.58 4.22
CA ASP A 66 15.14 8.92 4.30
C ASP A 66 15.17 7.41 3.98
N THR A 67 14.05 6.84 3.54
CA THR A 67 13.95 5.40 3.25
C THR A 67 14.20 5.09 1.77
N ALA A 68 14.97 4.05 1.50
CA ALA A 68 15.22 3.62 0.13
C ALA A 68 13.94 2.99 -0.50
N PRO A 69 13.86 2.80 -1.83
CA PRO A 69 12.60 2.44 -2.50
C PRO A 69 12.05 1.08 -2.04
N TRP A 70 10.76 0.98 -1.72
CA TRP A 70 10.11 -0.22 -1.18
C TRP A 70 10.07 -1.37 -2.22
N LYS A 71 10.42 -2.62 -1.81
CA LYS A 71 10.53 -3.82 -2.65
C LYS A 71 9.69 -4.99 -2.08
N GLY A 72 8.38 -4.77 -1.97
CA GLY A 72 7.42 -5.86 -1.83
C GLY A 72 7.43 -6.61 -0.49
N LEU A 73 7.29 -7.94 -0.54
CA LEU A 73 7.18 -8.83 0.63
C LEU A 73 8.52 -9.04 1.34
N ASP A 74 8.45 -9.44 2.61
CA ASP A 74 9.57 -9.80 3.48
C ASP A 74 10.09 -11.20 3.12
N PHE A 75 11.01 -11.28 2.15
CA PHE A 75 11.59 -12.55 1.72
C PHE A 75 12.53 -13.15 2.76
N HIS A 76 13.08 -12.33 3.67
CA HIS A 76 13.86 -12.84 4.79
C HIS A 76 12.97 -13.63 5.75
N PHE A 77 11.84 -13.04 6.18
CA PHE A 77 10.85 -13.74 7.00
C PHE A 77 10.29 -14.99 6.29
N ILE A 78 9.97 -14.88 4.99
CA ILE A 78 9.49 -16.03 4.19
C ILE A 78 10.55 -17.15 4.18
N HIS A 79 11.81 -16.82 3.90
CA HIS A 79 12.89 -17.80 3.85
C HIS A 79 13.12 -18.49 5.20
N GLU A 80 13.19 -17.72 6.29
CA GLU A 80 13.36 -18.28 7.64
C GLU A 80 12.19 -19.17 8.05
N ALA A 81 10.96 -18.77 7.72
CA ALA A 81 9.77 -19.57 8.00
C ALA A 81 9.79 -20.91 7.25
N LEU A 82 10.23 -20.93 5.99
CA LEU A 82 10.39 -22.16 5.20
C LEU A 82 11.49 -23.06 5.79
N LEU A 83 12.66 -22.51 6.11
CA LEU A 83 13.78 -23.29 6.67
C LEU A 83 13.48 -23.85 8.07
N SER A 84 12.65 -23.15 8.84
CA SER A 84 12.31 -23.53 10.22
C SER A 84 11.02 -24.36 10.32
N HIS A 85 10.45 -24.85 9.20
CA HIS A 85 9.18 -25.57 9.16
C HIS A 85 8.02 -24.83 9.86
N HIS A 86 7.96 -23.51 9.62
CA HIS A 86 6.93 -22.61 10.13
C HIS A 86 6.09 -22.02 9.00
N GLU A 87 5.75 -22.82 8.00
CA GLU A 87 5.12 -22.38 6.76
C GLU A 87 3.77 -21.69 7.01
N ARG A 88 3.02 -22.13 8.04
CA ARG A 88 1.78 -21.48 8.48
C ARG A 88 1.98 -20.02 8.89
N LYS A 89 3.16 -19.65 9.43
CA LYS A 89 3.47 -18.24 9.76
C LYS A 89 3.69 -17.42 8.49
N MET A 90 4.32 -17.99 7.48
CA MET A 90 4.49 -17.37 6.17
C MET A 90 3.14 -17.17 5.47
N GLU A 91 2.29 -18.21 5.45
CA GLU A 91 0.94 -18.13 4.88
C GLU A 91 0.14 -17.00 5.54
N HIS A 92 0.06 -17.02 6.87
CA HIS A 92 -0.66 -16.01 7.64
C HIS A 92 -0.14 -14.60 7.38
N TYR A 93 1.18 -14.42 7.26
CA TYR A 93 1.79 -13.15 6.91
C TYR A 93 1.30 -12.65 5.54
N ILE A 94 1.34 -13.50 4.52
CA ILE A 94 0.91 -13.14 3.16
C ILE A 94 -0.59 -12.81 3.14
N GLU A 95 -1.41 -13.65 3.77
CA GLU A 95 -2.85 -13.41 3.91
C GLU A 95 -3.15 -12.08 4.59
N SER A 96 -2.41 -11.76 5.65
CA SER A 96 -2.55 -10.49 6.37
C SER A 96 -2.14 -9.28 5.53
N VAL A 97 -1.13 -9.42 4.66
CA VAL A 97 -0.80 -8.39 3.66
C VAL A 97 -1.98 -8.17 2.72
N PHE A 98 -2.55 -9.22 2.13
CA PHE A 98 -3.67 -9.08 1.20
C PHE A 98 -4.95 -8.58 1.88
N GLU A 99 -5.22 -8.98 3.12
CA GLU A 99 -6.34 -8.45 3.92
C GLU A 99 -6.18 -6.94 4.15
N LEU A 100 -4.98 -6.49 4.52
CA LEU A 100 -4.66 -5.08 4.67
C LEU A 100 -4.94 -4.31 3.37
N LEU A 101 -4.47 -4.83 2.23
CA LEU A 101 -4.67 -4.19 0.92
C LEU A 101 -6.17 -4.11 0.57
N PHE A 102 -6.92 -5.17 0.84
CA PHE A 102 -8.37 -5.20 0.66
C PHE A 102 -9.06 -4.10 1.47
N ILE A 103 -8.69 -3.98 2.74
CA ILE A 103 -9.23 -2.97 3.65
C ILE A 103 -8.87 -1.55 3.19
N ASN A 104 -7.64 -1.33 2.74
CA ASN A 104 -7.23 -0.06 2.15
C ASN A 104 -8.10 0.32 0.95
N TYR A 105 -8.46 -0.67 0.13
CA TYR A 105 -9.30 -0.47 -1.05
C TYR A 105 -10.78 -0.20 -0.70
N VAL A 106 -11.39 -0.95 0.22
CA VAL A 106 -12.83 -0.84 0.54
C VAL A 106 -13.16 0.15 1.66
N GLY A 107 -12.18 0.53 2.49
CA GLY A 107 -12.34 1.52 3.56
C GLY A 107 -13.27 1.08 4.70
N PHE A 108 -13.34 -0.22 5.02
CA PHE A 108 -14.22 -0.82 6.04
C PHE A 108 -15.73 -0.57 5.84
N GLY A 109 -16.16 -0.09 4.68
CA GLY A 109 -17.55 0.39 4.52
C GLY A 109 -17.86 1.65 5.33
N LEU A 110 -16.85 2.33 5.86
CA LEU A 110 -16.96 3.59 6.58
C LEU A 110 -16.87 4.77 5.59
N PRO A 111 -17.36 5.97 5.95
CA PRO A 111 -17.16 7.19 5.15
C PRO A 111 -15.70 7.66 5.25
N LEU A 112 -14.82 6.86 4.68
CA LEU A 112 -13.38 6.94 4.79
C LEU A 112 -12.74 6.77 3.42
N ILE A 113 -11.76 7.62 3.11
CA ILE A 113 -10.98 7.58 1.87
C ILE A 113 -9.51 7.40 2.22
N ASN A 114 -8.95 6.24 1.88
CA ASN A 114 -7.50 6.07 1.85
C ASN A 114 -6.92 6.81 0.65
N CYS A 115 -5.85 7.57 0.87
CA CYS A 115 -5.09 8.27 -0.15
C CYS A 115 -3.60 7.99 -0.02
N SER A 116 -2.86 8.19 -1.11
CA SER A 116 -1.42 7.98 -1.15
C SER A 116 -0.68 9.22 -1.60
N ILE A 117 0.49 9.50 -1.01
CA ILE A 117 1.50 10.41 -1.54
C ILE A 117 2.78 9.61 -1.80
N ILE A 118 3.14 9.47 -3.07
CA ILE A 118 4.19 8.60 -3.56
C ILE A 118 5.29 9.46 -4.19
N ASN A 119 6.29 9.79 -3.39
CA ASN A 119 7.40 10.67 -3.80
C ASN A 119 8.66 9.94 -4.27
N ARG A 120 8.62 8.60 -4.33
CA ARG A 120 9.66 7.74 -4.92
C ARG A 120 9.08 6.58 -5.74
N LYS A 121 9.93 5.88 -6.47
CA LYS A 121 9.55 4.67 -7.22
C LYS A 121 9.23 3.52 -6.27
N LEU A 122 8.18 2.76 -6.58
CA LEU A 122 7.72 1.57 -5.85
C LEU A 122 7.61 0.38 -6.80
N SER A 123 7.67 -0.83 -6.28
CA SER A 123 7.65 -2.06 -7.11
C SER A 123 6.90 -3.23 -6.45
N GLY A 124 6.33 -4.12 -7.27
CA GLY A 124 5.58 -5.29 -6.77
C GLY A 124 4.45 -4.89 -5.82
N ILE A 125 4.19 -5.74 -4.81
CA ILE A 125 3.08 -5.56 -3.86
C ILE A 125 3.17 -4.26 -3.04
N SER A 126 4.38 -3.73 -2.86
CA SER A 126 4.61 -2.45 -2.18
C SER A 126 4.05 -1.25 -2.96
N LYS A 127 4.03 -1.35 -4.29
CA LYS A 127 3.35 -0.37 -5.14
C LYS A 127 1.84 -0.48 -4.96
N ASP A 128 1.33 -1.70 -4.88
CA ASP A 128 -0.10 -1.94 -4.76
C ASP A 128 -0.66 -1.47 -3.44
N PHE A 129 0.09 -1.56 -2.33
CA PHE A 129 -0.27 -0.91 -1.06
C PHE A 129 -0.73 0.53 -1.22
N PHE A 130 -0.04 1.30 -2.06
CA PHE A 130 -0.43 2.65 -2.34
C PHE A 130 -1.47 2.72 -3.44
N TYR A 131 -1.29 2.01 -4.57
CA TYR A 131 -2.13 2.19 -5.75
C TYR A 131 -3.57 1.68 -5.59
N VAL A 132 -3.83 0.79 -4.62
CA VAL A 132 -5.18 0.36 -4.26
C VAL A 132 -5.93 1.44 -3.46
N ASN A 133 -5.25 2.47 -2.96
CA ASN A 133 -5.94 3.59 -2.32
C ASN A 133 -6.78 4.38 -3.33
N ARG A 134 -7.86 5.00 -2.85
CA ARG A 134 -8.88 5.64 -3.69
C ARG A 134 -8.35 6.86 -4.45
N ILE A 135 -7.42 7.61 -3.87
CA ILE A 135 -6.80 8.80 -4.45
C ILE A 135 -5.28 8.70 -4.30
N ASN A 136 -4.54 8.77 -5.39
CA ASN A 136 -3.09 8.58 -5.41
C ASN A 136 -2.40 9.77 -6.04
N PHE A 137 -1.60 10.47 -5.25
CA PHE A 137 -0.68 11.51 -5.72
C PHE A 137 0.69 10.88 -5.95
N ILE A 138 1.18 10.92 -7.19
CA ILE A 138 2.38 10.22 -7.62
C ILE A 138 3.36 11.25 -8.18
N LYS A 139 4.57 11.32 -7.63
CA LYS A 139 5.61 12.18 -8.20
C LYS A 139 5.93 11.71 -9.62
N ARG A 140 6.05 12.64 -10.56
CA ARG A 140 6.37 12.33 -11.95
C ARG A 140 7.79 11.73 -12.04
N TYR A 141 7.91 10.62 -12.76
CA TYR A 141 9.18 10.00 -13.15
C TYR A 141 9.23 9.89 -14.67
N LYS A 142 10.45 9.84 -15.24
CA LYS A 142 10.67 9.65 -16.69
C LYS A 142 9.96 8.41 -17.28
N GLU A 143 9.69 7.40 -16.46
CA GLU A 143 9.08 6.12 -16.86
C GLU A 143 7.54 6.12 -16.83
N LEU A 144 6.93 7.07 -16.11
CA LEU A 144 5.52 7.36 -16.31
C LEU A 144 5.48 8.00 -17.70
N ASN A 145 4.89 7.32 -18.68
CA ASN A 145 4.70 7.81 -20.05
C ASN A 145 3.76 9.04 -20.03
N CYS A 146 4.20 10.12 -19.42
CA CYS A 146 3.47 11.34 -19.19
C CYS A 146 4.11 12.38 -20.12
N PRO A 147 3.77 12.35 -21.43
CA PRO A 147 4.29 13.30 -22.39
C PRO A 147 3.83 14.70 -21.96
N ASP A 148 4.74 15.65 -22.13
CA ASP A 148 4.67 17.09 -21.90
C ASP A 148 5.24 17.64 -20.59
N LEU A 149 6.30 18.43 -20.78
CA LEU A 149 6.92 19.38 -19.85
C LEU A 149 6.11 20.69 -19.72
N ASN A 150 5.10 20.91 -20.58
CA ASN A 150 4.32 22.16 -20.65
C ASN A 150 2.92 22.07 -20.01
N LYS A 151 2.66 21.06 -19.17
CA LYS A 151 1.36 20.82 -18.52
C LYS A 151 1.38 21.21 -17.04
N PRO A 152 0.23 21.52 -16.43
CA PRO A 152 0.13 21.97 -15.03
C PRO A 152 0.85 21.03 -14.05
N SER A 153 1.29 21.58 -12.93
CA SER A 153 2.03 20.88 -11.86
C SER A 153 1.29 19.68 -11.27
N PHE A 154 -0.02 19.56 -11.52
CA PHE A 154 -0.87 18.43 -11.20
C PHE A 154 -1.69 17.98 -12.41
N ARG A 155 -1.69 16.68 -12.73
CA ARG A 155 -2.47 16.11 -13.83
C ARG A 155 -3.07 14.76 -13.44
N LYS A 156 -4.33 14.52 -13.81
CA LYS A 156 -4.96 13.20 -13.68
C LYS A 156 -4.36 12.21 -14.68
N LEU A 157 -3.95 11.04 -14.20
CA LEU A 157 -3.34 9.97 -14.99
C LEU A 157 -4.39 8.93 -15.36
N ASN A 158 -4.23 8.35 -16.55
CA ASN A 158 -4.93 7.13 -16.91
C ASN A 158 -4.07 5.92 -16.51
N PHE A 159 -4.57 5.14 -15.56
CA PHE A 159 -3.85 3.97 -15.04
C PHE A 159 -3.45 3.00 -16.16
N ASN A 160 -4.36 2.72 -17.10
CA ASN A 160 -4.20 1.68 -18.12
C ASN A 160 -3.06 2.01 -19.10
N SER A 161 -2.91 3.28 -19.47
CA SER A 161 -1.92 3.72 -20.45
C SER A 161 -0.60 4.15 -19.83
N GLU A 162 -0.59 4.56 -18.55
CA GLU A 162 0.56 5.24 -17.95
C GLU A 162 1.25 4.43 -16.85
N ILE A 163 0.59 3.41 -16.28
CA ILE A 163 1.13 2.59 -15.19
C ILE A 163 1.31 1.13 -15.64
N LYS A 164 2.58 0.68 -15.68
CA LYS A 164 2.94 -0.69 -16.10
C LYS A 164 3.01 -1.68 -14.93
N LYS A 165 2.80 -2.97 -15.23
CA LYS A 165 3.02 -4.15 -14.35
C LYS A 165 2.31 -4.10 -13.00
N ALA A 166 0.99 -4.26 -12.97
CA ALA A 166 0.20 -4.30 -11.74
C ALA A 166 0.01 -5.74 -11.23
N SER A 167 -0.11 -5.95 -9.91
CA SER A 167 -0.33 -7.30 -9.35
C SER A 167 -1.80 -7.72 -9.37
N PHE A 168 -2.72 -6.75 -9.27
CA PHE A 168 -4.16 -7.01 -9.31
C PHE A 168 -4.72 -6.87 -10.73
N PRO A 169 -5.89 -7.49 -11.03
CA PRO A 169 -6.65 -7.19 -12.24
C PRO A 169 -6.94 -5.70 -12.38
N LEU A 170 -6.93 -5.21 -13.62
CA LEU A 170 -7.07 -3.79 -13.94
C LEU A 170 -8.28 -3.12 -13.27
N LYS A 171 -9.40 -3.86 -13.18
CA LYS A 171 -10.65 -3.41 -12.55
C LYS A 171 -10.52 -2.97 -11.09
N ILE A 172 -9.50 -3.44 -10.36
CA ILE A 172 -9.22 -2.96 -9.00
C ILE A 172 -8.71 -1.52 -9.03
N TYR A 173 -7.94 -1.14 -10.05
CA TYR A 173 -7.37 0.21 -10.13
C TYR A 173 -8.26 1.20 -10.86
N THR A 174 -9.16 0.77 -11.74
CA THR A 174 -10.00 1.69 -12.54
C THR A 174 -10.91 2.56 -11.69
N ARG A 175 -11.27 2.13 -10.48
CA ARG A 175 -12.03 2.94 -9.53
C ARG A 175 -11.19 4.07 -8.94
N ASN A 176 -9.88 3.92 -8.87
CA ASN A 176 -8.98 4.81 -8.17
C ASN A 176 -8.60 6.01 -9.04
N ASN A 177 -8.36 7.15 -8.39
CA ASN A 177 -7.96 8.36 -9.08
C ASN A 177 -6.46 8.55 -8.90
N PHE A 178 -5.74 8.68 -10.00
CA PHE A 178 -4.30 8.86 -10.02
C PHE A 178 -3.99 10.26 -10.51
N TYR A 179 -3.12 10.96 -9.80
CA TYR A 179 -2.67 12.31 -10.14
C TYR A 179 -1.15 12.32 -10.11
N CYS A 180 -0.49 12.82 -11.16
CA CYS A 180 0.94 13.11 -11.08
C CYS A 180 1.18 14.49 -10.50
N PHE A 181 2.34 14.67 -9.86
CA PHE A 181 2.85 15.97 -9.45
C PHE A 181 4.36 16.08 -9.66
N ASP A 182 4.87 17.29 -9.89
CA ASP A 182 6.32 17.51 -10.02
C ASP A 182 6.95 17.93 -8.67
N SER A 183 6.25 18.80 -7.93
CA SER A 183 6.56 19.22 -6.57
C SER A 183 5.34 19.07 -5.65
N ILE A 184 5.56 18.92 -4.35
CA ILE A 184 4.47 18.79 -3.37
C ILE A 184 3.76 20.13 -3.25
N ASP A 185 2.50 20.19 -3.67
CA ASP A 185 1.58 21.31 -3.41
C ASP A 185 0.38 20.81 -2.62
N LEU A 186 0.40 21.08 -1.30
CA LEU A 186 -0.66 20.65 -0.39
C LEU A 186 -2.00 21.36 -0.66
N ASN A 187 -1.99 22.58 -1.22
CA ASN A 187 -3.23 23.30 -1.51
C ASN A 187 -3.93 22.66 -2.71
N SER A 188 -3.19 22.31 -3.75
CA SER A 188 -3.73 21.58 -4.90
C SER A 188 -4.24 20.19 -4.50
N MET A 189 -3.49 19.45 -3.69
CA MET A 189 -3.95 18.16 -3.16
C MET A 189 -5.25 18.30 -2.36
N LYS A 190 -5.35 19.30 -1.47
CA LYS A 190 -6.59 19.57 -0.69
C LYS A 190 -7.78 19.89 -1.59
N LYS A 191 -7.60 20.71 -2.62
CA LYS A 191 -8.66 21.02 -3.60
C LYS A 191 -9.16 19.75 -4.30
N ILE A 192 -8.24 18.88 -4.71
CA ILE A 192 -8.57 17.59 -5.33
C ILE A 192 -9.36 16.72 -4.34
N LEU A 193 -8.89 16.58 -3.09
CA LEU A 193 -9.59 15.80 -2.07
C LEU A 193 -11.00 16.32 -1.79
N GLY A 194 -11.17 17.64 -1.66
CA GLY A 194 -12.47 18.28 -1.41
C GLY A 194 -13.44 18.22 -2.59
N SER A 195 -12.93 18.11 -3.82
CA SER A 195 -13.77 17.90 -5.01
C SER A 195 -14.27 16.46 -5.18
N HIS A 196 -13.64 15.51 -4.48
CA HIS A 196 -13.90 14.09 -4.68
C HIS A 196 -15.15 13.65 -3.89
N ARG A 197 -16.18 13.20 -4.62
CA ARG A 197 -17.37 12.62 -3.99
C ARG A 197 -17.09 11.20 -3.49
N TYR A 198 -17.33 10.97 -2.20
CA TYR A 198 -17.32 9.61 -1.67
C TYR A 198 -18.48 8.81 -2.25
N ALA A 199 -18.16 7.62 -2.72
CA ALA A 199 -19.14 6.66 -3.19
C ALA A 199 -18.76 5.31 -2.56
N PRO A 200 -19.57 4.77 -1.62
CA PRO A 200 -19.28 3.49 -0.99
C PRO A 200 -19.27 2.36 -2.02
N ILE A 201 -18.61 1.26 -1.70
CA ILE A 201 -18.67 0.05 -2.51
C ILE A 201 -19.91 -0.74 -2.07
N PRO A 202 -20.88 -1.07 -2.95
CA PRO A 202 -21.99 -1.94 -2.58
C PRO A 202 -21.50 -3.30 -2.06
N GLN A 203 -22.18 -3.86 -1.05
CA GLN A 203 -21.76 -5.11 -0.42
C GLN A 203 -21.52 -6.28 -1.40
N PRO A 204 -22.36 -6.51 -2.42
CA PRO A 204 -22.09 -7.58 -3.40
C PRO A 204 -20.75 -7.40 -4.10
N GLN A 205 -20.43 -6.18 -4.52
CA GLN A 205 -19.13 -5.86 -5.13
C GLN A 205 -17.98 -6.04 -4.14
N GLN A 206 -18.15 -5.66 -2.87
CA GLN A 206 -17.12 -5.89 -1.86
C GLN A 206 -16.78 -7.38 -1.72
N ASN A 207 -17.78 -8.26 -1.77
CA ASN A 207 -17.58 -9.70 -1.70
C ASN A 207 -16.79 -10.23 -2.92
N GLU A 208 -17.15 -9.79 -4.12
CA GLU A 208 -16.39 -10.12 -5.34
C GLU A 208 -14.94 -9.63 -5.27
N ILE A 209 -14.73 -8.41 -4.76
CA ILE A 209 -13.40 -7.85 -4.57
C ILE A 209 -12.63 -8.67 -3.54
N LYS A 210 -13.25 -9.06 -2.43
CA LYS A 210 -12.62 -9.90 -1.39
C LYS A 210 -12.15 -11.23 -1.98
N GLN A 211 -12.95 -11.85 -2.85
CA GLN A 211 -12.57 -13.08 -3.53
C GLN A 211 -11.32 -12.90 -4.42
N ILE A 212 -11.20 -11.78 -5.15
CA ILE A 212 -10.01 -11.49 -5.97
C ILE A 212 -8.75 -11.37 -5.09
N PHE A 213 -8.85 -10.64 -3.99
CA PHE A 213 -7.71 -10.46 -3.08
C PHE A 213 -7.32 -11.78 -2.41
N HIS A 214 -8.30 -12.58 -2.00
CA HIS A 214 -8.07 -13.91 -1.44
C HIS A 214 -7.42 -14.85 -2.47
N GLN A 215 -7.94 -14.89 -3.70
CA GLN A 215 -7.36 -15.71 -4.77
C GLN A 215 -5.90 -15.34 -5.04
N LEU A 216 -5.59 -14.05 -5.18
CA LEU A 216 -4.21 -13.60 -5.39
C LEU A 216 -3.29 -13.91 -4.19
N SER A 217 -3.83 -13.88 -2.97
CA SER A 217 -3.12 -14.33 -1.78
C SER A 217 -2.72 -15.80 -1.91
N GLN A 218 -3.68 -16.67 -2.23
CA GLN A 218 -3.43 -18.10 -2.38
C GLN A 218 -2.48 -18.39 -3.55
N GLU A 219 -2.65 -17.73 -4.70
CA GLU A 219 -1.71 -17.84 -5.83
C GLU A 219 -0.29 -17.41 -5.45
N THR A 220 -0.15 -16.37 -4.62
CA THR A 220 1.16 -15.90 -4.14
C THR A 220 1.80 -16.94 -3.23
N ILE A 221 1.04 -17.52 -2.30
CA ILE A 221 1.48 -18.60 -1.42
C ILE A 221 1.93 -19.82 -2.23
N THR A 222 1.09 -20.29 -3.17
CA THR A 222 1.41 -21.42 -4.05
C THR A 222 2.68 -21.17 -4.86
N LYS A 223 2.86 -19.96 -5.42
CA LYS A 223 4.07 -19.59 -6.15
C LYS A 223 5.31 -19.60 -5.25
N ILE A 224 5.19 -19.19 -3.99
CA ILE A 224 6.30 -19.25 -3.05
C ILE A 224 6.65 -20.70 -2.72
N TYR A 225 5.66 -21.57 -2.48
CA TYR A 225 5.91 -23.00 -2.28
C TYR A 225 6.56 -23.65 -3.50
N GLN A 226 6.08 -23.35 -4.70
CA GLN A 226 6.69 -23.84 -5.94
C GLN A 226 8.13 -23.35 -6.10
N LEU A 227 8.39 -22.08 -5.81
CA LEU A 227 9.74 -21.54 -5.83
C LEU A 227 10.62 -22.19 -4.77
N ALA A 228 10.09 -22.50 -3.58
CA ALA A 228 10.81 -23.17 -2.53
C ALA A 228 11.16 -24.61 -2.89
N SER A 229 10.23 -25.35 -3.51
CA SER A 229 10.46 -26.75 -3.89
C SER A 229 11.41 -26.89 -5.08
N GLU A 230 11.35 -25.98 -6.05
CA GLU A 230 12.16 -26.07 -7.27
C GLU A 230 13.50 -25.32 -7.15
N LYS A 231 13.50 -24.17 -6.44
CA LYS A 231 14.56 -23.16 -6.51
C LYS A 231 14.69 -22.34 -5.22
N ILE A 232 14.82 -22.98 -4.06
CA ILE A 232 14.96 -22.30 -2.76
C ILE A 232 16.06 -21.23 -2.74
N ASN A 233 17.16 -21.44 -3.47
CA ASN A 233 18.27 -20.48 -3.62
C ASN A 233 17.82 -19.12 -4.22
N LEU A 234 16.72 -19.08 -4.97
CA LEU A 234 16.15 -17.81 -5.44
C LEU A 234 15.49 -17.04 -4.30
N ILE A 235 14.77 -17.73 -3.42
CA ILE A 235 14.17 -17.14 -2.21
C ILE A 235 15.28 -16.64 -1.28
N GLU A 236 16.32 -17.45 -1.06
CA GLU A 236 17.51 -17.06 -0.32
C GLU A 236 18.17 -15.81 -0.94
N ARG A 237 18.35 -15.79 -2.27
CA ARG A 237 18.90 -14.62 -2.96
C ARG A 237 18.05 -13.37 -2.79
N PHE A 238 16.71 -13.49 -2.80
CA PHE A 238 15.83 -12.36 -2.53
C PHE A 238 15.96 -11.87 -1.08
N ALA A 239 16.03 -12.78 -0.11
CA ALA A 239 16.31 -12.46 1.29
C ALA A 239 17.65 -11.74 1.47
N LEU A 240 18.73 -12.25 0.84
CA LEU A 240 20.06 -11.64 0.87
C LEU A 240 20.09 -10.26 0.22
N ILE A 241 19.40 -10.05 -0.90
CA ILE A 241 19.31 -8.72 -1.53
C ILE A 241 18.60 -7.71 -0.62
N GLN A 242 17.67 -8.18 0.23
CA GLN A 242 16.99 -7.35 1.22
C GLN A 242 17.87 -7.05 2.44
N SER A 243 18.80 -7.94 2.81
CA SER A 243 19.74 -7.72 3.93
C SER A 243 20.98 -6.87 3.55
N LEU A 244 21.62 -7.14 2.41
CA LEU A 244 22.89 -6.51 2.00
C LEU A 244 22.82 -5.00 1.76
N LYS A 245 21.63 -4.46 1.47
CA LYS A 245 21.44 -3.01 1.31
C LYS A 245 21.36 -2.25 2.64
N ASN A 246 21.45 -2.94 3.77
CA ASN A 246 21.51 -2.34 5.11
C ASN A 246 22.95 -2.04 5.56
N GLU A 247 23.96 -2.68 4.97
CA GLU A 247 25.38 -2.55 5.38
C GLU A 247 26.14 -1.45 4.62
N THR A 248 25.52 -0.84 3.60
CA THR A 248 26.15 0.22 2.78
C THR A 248 25.83 1.64 3.27
N ARG A 249 25.61 1.84 4.57
CA ARG A 249 25.45 3.16 5.20
C ARG A 249 26.38 3.35 6.37
#